data_AF-A0A1I1EU66-F1
#
_entry.id   AF-A0A1I1EU66-F1
#
_cell.length_a   1.000
_cell.length_b   1.000
_cell.length_c   1.000
_cell.angle_alpha   90.00
_cell.angle_beta   90.00
_cell.angle_gamma   90.00
#
_symmetry.space_group_name_H-M   'P 1'
#
loop_
_entity.id
_entity.type
_entity.pdbx_description
1 polymer ?
#
loop_
_entity_poly.entity_id
_entity_poly.type
_entity_poly.pdbx_seq_one_letter_code
_entity_poly.pdbx_strand_id
1 'polypeptide(L)'
;MAELTMHGHAAKPAWAPVGRPSDLSGAGAGRAFCQQVARLAVRSLHAELALYPKPGLVSLVDNGSHTDMDAATFMRSMFALRRYFLRIVAAGMQDASFHELKRLGIEAEARMLRATGGINTHRGAIFCRGLLCAAIGHCRAQGIALEPVNIQATLLANWGRELGAHSGDVHAHSHGVEARQRYAASGAREEGARGFPSVFGVGLPALRRALAAGRALREARIDALFALMAHISDTNVYHRGGSGGALAVRRQARAFIARGATAAPDWEARALASHRSFSAARLSPGGAADLLGAVCLLQSVCDGAP
;
A
#
# COMPACT_ATOMS: atom_id res chain seq x y z
N MET A 1 -38.22 62.56 16.07
CA MET A 1 -38.31 61.10 15.89
C MET A 1 -37.18 60.75 14.93
N ALA A 2 -35.95 60.64 15.46
CA ALA A 2 -35.25 59.36 15.71
C ALA A 2 -34.80 58.74 14.36
N GLU A 3 -33.57 58.30 14.10
CA GLU A 3 -32.39 58.04 14.92
C GLU A 3 -31.23 57.57 14.00
N LEU A 4 -30.00 57.81 14.46
CA LEU A 4 -28.81 56.93 14.40
C LEU A 4 -28.18 56.50 13.05
N THR A 5 -27.14 57.26 12.68
CA THR A 5 -25.71 56.86 12.59
C THR A 5 -25.33 55.37 12.59
N MET A 6 -24.43 54.96 11.68
CA MET A 6 -23.04 54.54 12.00
C MET A 6 -22.37 53.83 10.80
N HIS A 7 -21.25 54.40 10.36
CA HIS A 7 -20.24 53.75 9.52
C HIS A 7 -19.43 52.73 10.34
N GLY A 8 -19.17 51.56 9.76
CA GLY A 8 -18.27 50.55 10.34
C GLY A 8 -17.56 49.75 9.25
N HIS A 9 -16.38 50.21 8.83
CA HIS A 9 -15.42 49.38 8.09
C HIS A 9 -14.74 48.42 9.08
N ALA A 10 -15.01 47.12 8.95
CA ALA A 10 -14.32 46.09 9.72
C ALA A 10 -12.93 45.81 9.09
N ALA A 11 -11.88 46.18 9.82
CA ALA A 11 -10.50 45.84 9.51
C ALA A 11 -10.25 44.33 9.69
N LYS A 12 -9.53 43.71 8.74
CA LYS A 12 -9.01 42.34 8.88
C LYS A 12 -7.86 42.33 9.90
N PRO A 13 -7.74 41.31 10.77
CA PRO A 13 -6.61 41.23 11.69
C PRO A 13 -5.33 40.90 10.91
N ALA A 14 -4.29 41.71 11.11
CA ALA A 14 -2.95 41.47 10.64
C ALA A 14 -2.27 40.42 11.55
N TRP A 15 -2.02 39.24 11.01
CA TRP A 15 -1.11 38.26 11.62
C TRP A 15 0.33 38.77 11.45
N ALA A 16 1.01 39.00 12.58
CA ALA A 16 2.45 39.26 12.61
C ALA A 16 3.21 37.92 12.54
N PRO A 17 4.28 37.80 11.75
CA PRO A 17 5.07 36.58 11.71
C PRO A 17 5.92 36.49 13.00
N VAL A 18 5.61 35.51 13.85
CA VAL A 18 6.51 35.07 14.92
C VAL A 18 7.78 34.51 14.25
N GLY A 19 8.95 35.05 14.64
CA GLY A 19 10.24 34.66 14.09
C GLY A 19 10.49 33.16 14.23
N ARG A 20 10.97 32.53 13.14
CA ARG A 20 11.44 31.13 13.19
C ARG A 20 12.72 31.08 14.02
N PRO A 21 12.81 30.22 15.05
CA PRO A 21 14.11 29.82 15.58
C PRO A 21 14.88 29.12 14.46
N SER A 22 16.18 29.40 14.35
CA SER A 22 17.10 28.71 13.44
C SER A 22 17.18 27.22 13.81
N ASP A 23 16.40 26.40 13.11
CA ASP A 23 16.04 25.03 13.53
C ASP A 23 17.00 23.96 12.97
N LEU A 24 18.25 23.95 13.46
CA LEU A 24 19.18 22.84 13.20
C LEU A 24 18.72 21.54 13.90
N SER A 25 17.98 21.65 15.00
CA SER A 25 17.39 20.54 15.77
C SER A 25 16.25 19.82 15.03
N GLY A 26 15.33 20.56 14.43
CA GLY A 26 14.17 20.03 13.71
C GLY A 26 14.53 19.45 12.35
N ALA A 27 15.54 20.01 11.67
CA ALA A 27 16.09 19.42 10.45
C ALA A 27 16.69 18.01 10.71
N GLY A 28 17.41 17.85 11.81
CA GLY A 28 17.94 16.55 12.26
C GLY A 28 16.84 15.54 12.62
N ALA A 29 15.83 15.98 13.38
CA ALA A 29 14.70 15.15 13.77
C ALA A 29 13.84 14.69 12.57
N GLY A 30 13.59 15.59 11.61
CA GLY A 30 12.85 15.26 10.39
C GLY A 30 13.56 14.22 9.52
N ARG A 31 14.89 14.34 9.39
CA ARG A 31 15.70 13.34 8.67
C ARG A 31 15.67 11.97 9.35
N ALA A 32 15.78 11.93 10.68
CA ALA A 32 15.73 10.69 11.44
C ALA A 32 14.38 9.98 11.29
N PHE A 33 13.28 10.73 11.32
CA PHE A 33 11.93 10.21 11.07
C PHE A 33 11.79 9.63 9.66
N CYS A 34 12.23 10.37 8.63
CA CYS A 34 12.20 9.87 7.25
C CYS A 34 12.94 8.53 7.11
N GLN A 35 14.11 8.40 7.76
CA GLN A 35 14.88 7.16 7.77
C GLN A 35 14.16 6.02 8.51
N GLN A 36 13.48 6.31 9.61
CA GLN A 36 12.69 5.33 10.35
C GLN A 36 11.56 4.77 9.48
N VAL A 37 10.73 5.63 8.90
CA VAL A 37 9.61 5.20 8.05
C VAL A 37 10.13 4.46 6.81
N ALA A 38 11.22 4.92 6.19
CA ALA A 38 11.84 4.21 5.08
C ALA A 38 12.31 2.80 5.46
N ARG A 39 12.90 2.62 6.65
CA ARG A 39 13.26 1.28 7.17
C ARG A 39 12.02 0.41 7.38
N LEU A 40 10.93 0.97 7.91
CA LEU A 40 9.67 0.24 8.09
C LEU A 40 9.04 -0.19 6.75
N ALA A 41 9.07 0.68 5.73
CA ALA A 41 8.59 0.34 4.39
C ALA A 41 9.41 -0.77 3.72
N VAL A 42 10.73 -0.75 3.89
CA VAL A 42 11.61 -1.84 3.42
C VAL A 42 11.37 -3.13 4.20
N ARG A 43 11.22 -3.05 5.53
CA ARG A 43 10.88 -4.21 6.36
C ARG A 43 9.53 -4.81 5.98
N SER A 44 8.56 -4.00 5.56
CA SER A 44 7.27 -4.53 5.11
C SER A 44 7.37 -5.27 3.76
N LEU A 45 8.30 -4.91 2.87
CA LEU A 45 8.61 -5.68 1.65
C LEU A 45 9.19 -7.04 2.02
N HIS A 46 10.16 -7.05 2.93
CA HIS A 46 10.74 -8.30 3.42
C HIS A 46 9.71 -9.17 4.14
N ALA A 47 8.85 -8.58 4.98
CA ALA A 47 7.80 -9.31 5.70
C ALA A 47 6.82 -10.01 4.74
N GLU A 48 6.51 -9.36 3.61
CA GLU A 48 5.65 -9.94 2.58
C GLU A 48 6.35 -11.05 1.77
N LEU A 49 7.66 -10.93 1.51
CA LEU A 49 8.46 -12.00 0.90
C LEU A 49 8.64 -13.22 1.82
N ALA A 50 8.87 -12.97 3.11
CA ALA A 50 9.12 -14.01 4.10
C ALA A 50 7.83 -14.74 4.55
N LEU A 51 6.65 -14.19 4.24
CA LEU A 51 5.39 -14.82 4.60
C LEU A 51 5.20 -16.14 3.83
N TYR A 52 4.89 -17.21 4.55
CA TYR A 52 4.60 -18.52 3.97
C TYR A 52 3.64 -19.31 4.88
N PRO A 53 2.65 -20.07 4.35
CA PRO A 53 2.31 -20.23 2.93
C PRO A 53 1.69 -18.98 2.30
N LYS A 54 2.13 -18.60 1.09
CA LYS A 54 1.62 -17.42 0.38
C LYS A 54 1.05 -17.83 -0.98
N PRO A 55 -0.28 -18.02 -1.13
CA PRO A 55 -0.82 -18.76 -2.27
C PRO A 55 -0.44 -18.19 -3.66
N GLY A 56 0.28 -18.98 -4.47
CA GLY A 56 0.68 -18.62 -5.83
C GLY A 56 1.67 -17.46 -5.95
N LEU A 57 2.21 -16.97 -4.83
CA LEU A 57 3.09 -15.80 -4.77
C LEU A 57 4.53 -16.22 -4.44
N VAL A 58 5.50 -15.43 -4.89
CA VAL A 58 6.92 -15.63 -4.59
C VAL A 58 7.16 -15.54 -3.09
N SER A 59 7.95 -16.47 -2.55
CA SER A 59 8.39 -16.50 -1.16
C SER A 59 9.87 -16.87 -1.08
N LEU A 60 10.40 -16.96 0.15
CA LEU A 60 11.74 -17.55 0.37
C LEU A 60 11.78 -19.07 0.12
N VAL A 61 10.62 -19.73 0.04
CA VAL A 61 10.52 -21.18 -0.17
C VAL A 61 10.52 -21.52 -1.67
N ASP A 62 9.75 -20.77 -2.46
CA ASP A 62 9.54 -21.03 -3.88
C ASP A 62 9.05 -19.79 -4.64
N ASN A 63 8.96 -19.92 -5.96
CA ASN A 63 8.54 -18.85 -6.88
C ASN A 63 7.01 -18.76 -7.07
N GLY A 64 6.23 -19.60 -6.38
CA GLY A 64 4.79 -19.72 -6.58
C GLY A 64 4.40 -19.91 -8.04
N SER A 65 3.56 -19.01 -8.56
CA SER A 65 3.06 -19.02 -9.94
C SER A 65 4.00 -18.37 -10.96
N HIS A 66 5.18 -17.91 -10.56
CA HIS A 66 6.09 -17.14 -11.41
C HIS A 66 7.22 -18.01 -11.97
N THR A 67 7.55 -17.75 -13.23
CA THR A 67 8.71 -18.34 -13.92
C THR A 67 9.79 -17.30 -14.20
N ASP A 68 9.47 -16.02 -14.01
CA ASP A 68 10.27 -14.85 -14.33
C ASP A 68 10.85 -14.17 -13.09
N MET A 69 10.45 -14.57 -11.87
CA MET A 69 10.96 -14.00 -10.63
C MET A 69 11.05 -15.04 -9.50
N ASP A 70 11.99 -14.76 -8.60
CA ASP A 70 12.31 -15.54 -7.41
C ASP A 70 12.62 -14.63 -6.22
N ALA A 71 12.93 -15.22 -5.06
CA ALA A 71 13.33 -14.49 -3.86
C ALA A 71 14.51 -13.54 -4.10
N ALA A 72 15.52 -13.97 -4.88
CA ALA A 72 16.69 -13.15 -5.16
C ALA A 72 16.33 -11.89 -5.97
N THR A 73 15.44 -12.02 -6.96
CA THR A 73 14.91 -10.91 -7.76
C THR A 73 14.11 -9.94 -6.90
N PHE A 74 13.29 -10.47 -5.98
CA PHE A 74 12.54 -9.70 -5.00
C PHE A 74 13.48 -8.88 -4.08
N MET A 75 14.56 -9.51 -3.59
CA MET A 75 15.56 -8.86 -2.75
C MET A 75 16.31 -7.76 -3.50
N ARG A 76 16.74 -7.99 -4.75
CA ARG A 76 17.38 -6.96 -5.59
C ARG A 76 16.48 -5.73 -5.74
N SER A 77 15.20 -5.96 -5.99
CA SER A 77 14.19 -4.90 -6.08
C SER A 77 14.05 -4.12 -4.77
N MET A 78 13.90 -4.82 -3.63
CA MET A 78 13.81 -4.20 -2.32
C MET A 78 15.02 -3.30 -2.02
N PHE A 79 16.24 -3.75 -2.34
CA PHE A 79 17.45 -2.95 -2.15
C PHE A 79 17.48 -1.69 -3.03
N ALA A 80 16.96 -1.76 -4.25
CA ALA A 80 16.87 -0.62 -5.17
C ALA A 80 15.87 0.45 -4.69
N LEU A 81 14.84 0.04 -3.95
CA LEU A 81 13.77 0.92 -3.47
C LEU A 81 14.05 1.62 -2.13
N ARG A 82 15.11 1.24 -1.39
CA ARG A 82 15.43 1.83 -0.07
C ARG A 82 15.47 3.36 -0.07
N ARG A 83 16.11 3.96 -1.08
CA ARG A 83 16.24 5.43 -1.19
C ARG A 83 14.95 6.10 -1.64
N TYR A 84 14.10 5.38 -2.38
CA TYR A 84 12.80 5.89 -2.78
C TYR A 84 11.90 6.16 -1.57
N PHE A 85 11.80 5.20 -0.64
CA PHE A 85 10.98 5.40 0.56
C PHE A 85 11.46 6.57 1.41
N LEU A 86 12.78 6.79 1.53
CA LEU A 86 13.29 7.98 2.21
C LEU A 86 12.82 9.28 1.52
N ARG A 87 12.93 9.35 0.20
CA ARG A 87 12.57 10.55 -0.59
C ARG A 87 11.08 10.83 -0.54
N ILE A 88 10.24 9.81 -0.63
CA ILE A 88 8.79 10.02 -0.68
C ILE A 88 8.19 10.39 0.68
N VAL A 89 8.77 9.90 1.80
CA VAL A 89 8.42 10.40 3.14
C VAL A 89 8.80 11.87 3.28
N ALA A 90 10.02 12.24 2.86
CA ALA A 90 10.47 13.63 2.90
C ALA A 90 9.61 14.56 2.02
N ALA A 91 9.19 14.08 0.83
CA ALA A 91 8.26 14.83 -0.02
C ALA A 91 6.90 15.04 0.67
N GLY A 92 6.39 14.03 1.37
CA GLY A 92 5.19 14.17 2.19
C GLY A 92 5.35 15.19 3.32
N MET A 93 6.49 15.19 4.02
CA MET A 93 6.80 16.19 5.05
C MET A 93 6.87 17.63 4.51
N GLN A 94 7.19 17.79 3.23
CA GLN A 94 7.30 19.08 2.54
C GLN A 94 6.00 19.48 1.83
N ASP A 95 4.92 18.74 2.04
CA ASP A 95 3.63 18.96 1.38
C ASP A 95 3.74 18.98 -0.15
N ALA A 96 4.55 18.06 -0.69
CA ALA A 96 4.80 18.00 -2.13
C ALA A 96 3.52 17.67 -2.91
N SER A 97 3.40 18.28 -4.09
CA SER A 97 2.28 18.03 -4.99
C SER A 97 2.24 16.58 -5.48
N PHE A 98 1.07 16.12 -5.91
CA PHE A 98 0.91 14.78 -6.50
C PHE A 98 1.87 14.55 -7.68
N HIS A 99 2.15 15.58 -8.48
CA HIS A 99 3.08 15.50 -9.60
C HIS A 99 4.50 15.09 -9.14
N GLU A 100 4.97 15.65 -8.03
CA GLU A 100 6.27 15.29 -7.47
C GLU A 100 6.26 13.85 -6.94
N LEU A 101 5.22 13.43 -6.22
CA LEU A 101 5.09 12.04 -5.77
C LEU A 101 5.06 11.04 -6.94
N LYS A 102 4.35 11.38 -8.02
CA LYS A 102 4.28 10.61 -9.26
C LYS A 102 5.66 10.50 -9.91
N ARG A 103 6.40 11.60 -10.01
CA ARG A 103 7.78 11.61 -10.52
C ARG A 103 8.68 10.69 -9.71
N LEU A 104 8.63 10.77 -8.37
CA LEU A 104 9.39 9.89 -7.49
C LEU A 104 9.05 8.40 -7.71
N GLY A 105 7.76 8.09 -7.87
CA GLY A 105 7.27 6.74 -8.17
C GLY A 105 7.79 6.20 -9.51
N ILE A 106 7.72 7.01 -10.58
CA ILE A 106 8.23 6.64 -11.92
C ILE A 106 9.74 6.37 -11.87
N GLU A 107 10.52 7.20 -11.19
CA GLU A 107 11.95 6.95 -11.06
C GLU A 107 12.27 5.70 -10.22
N ALA A 108 11.47 5.43 -9.19
CA ALA A 108 11.61 4.23 -8.37
C ALA A 108 11.32 2.97 -9.17
N GLU A 109 10.28 3.00 -10.01
CA GLU A 109 9.95 1.93 -10.93
C GLU A 109 11.09 1.69 -11.92
N ALA A 110 11.63 2.74 -12.54
CA ALA A 110 12.76 2.60 -13.45
C ALA A 110 14.01 2.01 -12.76
N ARG A 111 14.28 2.39 -11.50
CA ARG A 111 15.38 1.83 -10.69
C ARG A 111 15.13 0.35 -10.38
N MET A 112 13.91 0.00 -9.98
CA MET A 112 13.50 -1.38 -9.75
C MET A 112 13.74 -2.22 -11.01
N LEU A 113 13.18 -1.81 -12.15
CA LEU A 113 13.28 -2.55 -13.41
C LEU A 113 14.74 -2.75 -13.83
N ARG A 114 15.61 -1.74 -13.67
CA ARG A 114 17.04 -1.92 -13.93
C ARG A 114 17.68 -2.96 -13.02
N ALA A 115 17.35 -2.95 -11.72
CA ALA A 115 17.91 -3.89 -10.75
C ALA A 115 17.39 -5.34 -10.92
N THR A 116 16.24 -5.50 -11.57
CA THR A 116 15.58 -6.79 -11.79
C THR A 116 15.65 -7.27 -13.24
N GLY A 117 16.41 -6.62 -14.11
CA GLY A 117 16.50 -7.03 -15.52
C GLY A 117 15.19 -6.90 -16.30
N GLY A 118 14.37 -5.90 -15.96
CA GLY A 118 13.07 -5.64 -16.59
C GLY A 118 11.87 -6.33 -15.93
N ILE A 119 12.11 -7.15 -14.89
CA ILE A 119 11.05 -7.91 -14.22
C ILE A 119 10.31 -7.02 -13.22
N ASN A 120 8.98 -6.95 -13.35
CA ASN A 120 8.13 -6.19 -12.44
C ASN A 120 7.89 -6.95 -11.12
N THR A 121 8.57 -6.52 -10.05
CA THR A 121 8.45 -7.13 -8.72
C THR A 121 7.59 -6.33 -7.74
N HIS A 122 7.60 -5.00 -7.83
CA HIS A 122 7.05 -4.12 -6.79
C HIS A 122 6.37 -2.86 -7.35
N ARG A 123 5.91 -2.82 -8.62
CA ARG A 123 5.23 -1.62 -9.14
C ARG A 123 4.01 -1.22 -8.30
N GLY A 124 3.20 -2.18 -7.85
CA GLY A 124 2.06 -1.91 -6.97
C GLY A 124 2.48 -1.48 -5.57
N ALA A 125 3.51 -2.12 -4.99
CA ALA A 125 4.09 -1.70 -3.72
C ALA A 125 4.70 -0.28 -3.76
N ILE A 126 5.37 0.11 -4.85
CA ILE A 126 5.86 1.48 -5.07
C ILE A 126 4.69 2.46 -4.98
N PHE A 127 3.60 2.17 -5.71
CA PHE A 127 2.42 3.04 -5.70
C PHE A 127 1.75 3.11 -4.32
N CYS A 128 1.29 1.98 -3.79
CA CYS A 128 0.50 1.95 -2.57
C CYS A 128 1.31 2.35 -1.32
N ARG A 129 2.46 1.70 -1.09
CA ARG A 129 3.29 1.98 0.10
C ARG A 129 3.96 3.34 -0.02
N GLY A 130 4.31 3.77 -1.24
CA GLY A 130 4.85 5.10 -1.48
C GLY A 130 3.88 6.22 -1.08
N LEU A 131 2.61 6.12 -1.49
CA LEU A 131 1.59 7.11 -1.11
C LEU A 131 1.32 7.10 0.41
N LEU A 132 1.27 5.93 1.04
CA LEU A 132 1.15 5.86 2.50
C LEU A 132 2.37 6.47 3.21
N CYS A 133 3.59 6.24 2.70
CA CYS A 133 4.80 6.88 3.20
C CYS A 133 4.74 8.42 3.10
N ALA A 134 4.21 8.95 1.99
CA ALA A 134 3.99 10.39 1.84
C ALA A 134 2.97 10.90 2.87
N ALA A 135 1.84 10.22 3.04
CA ALA A 135 0.82 10.58 4.02
C ALA A 135 1.37 10.56 5.46
N ILE A 136 2.14 9.53 5.83
CA ILE A 136 2.82 9.44 7.13
C ILE A 136 3.80 10.61 7.34
N GLY A 137 4.54 10.98 6.29
CA GLY A 137 5.42 12.16 6.31
C GLY A 137 4.65 13.45 6.56
N HIS A 138 3.54 13.66 5.84
CA HIS A 138 2.69 14.83 6.02
C HIS A 138 2.10 14.88 7.45
N CYS A 139 1.54 13.77 7.95
CA CYS A 139 1.03 13.71 9.33
C CYS A 139 2.11 14.13 10.35
N ARG A 140 3.35 13.64 10.18
CA ARG A 140 4.46 14.01 11.07
C ARG A 140 4.78 15.50 11.05
N ALA A 141 4.80 16.10 9.86
CA ALA A 141 5.11 17.52 9.69
C ALA A 141 4.02 18.43 10.27
N GLN A 142 2.76 18.00 10.16
CA GLN A 142 1.59 18.73 10.68
C GLN A 142 1.27 18.42 12.16
N GLY A 143 2.05 17.56 12.82
CA GLY A 143 1.78 17.15 14.20
C GLY A 143 0.52 16.30 14.39
N ILE A 144 0.03 15.68 13.32
CA ILE A 144 -1.14 14.79 13.32
C ILE A 144 -0.71 13.41 13.86
N ALA A 145 -1.52 12.84 14.77
CA ALA A 145 -1.27 11.51 15.33
C ALA A 145 -1.24 10.43 14.23
N LEU A 146 -0.26 9.54 14.28
CA LEU A 146 -0.05 8.46 13.29
C LEU A 146 -1.02 7.29 13.49
N GLU A 147 -2.30 7.59 13.41
CA GLU A 147 -3.39 6.60 13.46
C GLU A 147 -3.86 6.27 12.04
N PRO A 148 -4.37 5.05 11.78
CA PRO A 148 -4.79 4.67 10.43
C PRO A 148 -5.83 5.61 9.82
N VAL A 149 -6.78 6.09 10.63
CA VAL A 149 -7.82 7.04 10.18
C VAL A 149 -7.22 8.37 9.73
N ASN A 150 -6.24 8.89 10.46
CA ASN A 150 -5.59 10.14 10.13
C ASN A 150 -4.73 10.01 8.88
N ILE A 151 -3.98 8.92 8.75
CA ILE A 151 -3.15 8.64 7.56
C ILE A 151 -4.04 8.52 6.31
N GLN A 152 -5.18 7.82 6.41
CA GLN A 152 -6.12 7.69 5.30
C GLN A 152 -6.74 9.05 4.92
N ALA A 153 -7.18 9.82 5.91
CA ALA A 153 -7.76 11.13 5.70
C ALA A 153 -6.75 12.11 5.07
N THR A 154 -5.50 12.11 5.54
CA THR A 154 -4.40 12.90 4.96
C THR A 154 -4.17 12.53 3.50
N LEU A 155 -4.18 11.24 3.15
CA LEU A 155 -3.99 10.82 1.77
C LEU A 155 -5.10 11.35 0.86
N LEU A 156 -6.36 11.20 1.28
CA LEU A 156 -7.52 11.67 0.52
C LEU A 156 -7.54 13.19 0.38
N ALA A 157 -7.26 13.92 1.46
CA ALA A 157 -7.28 15.37 1.48
C ALA A 157 -6.21 15.99 0.57
N ASN A 158 -5.01 15.41 0.53
CA ASN A 158 -3.88 15.99 -0.21
C ASN A 158 -3.76 15.50 -1.65
N TRP A 159 -4.17 14.26 -1.95
CA TRP A 159 -3.93 13.66 -3.27
C TRP A 159 -5.13 12.89 -3.85
N GLY A 160 -6.26 12.78 -3.13
CA GLY A 160 -7.41 11.99 -3.55
C GLY A 160 -8.03 12.48 -4.86
N ARG A 161 -8.12 13.81 -5.04
CA ARG A 161 -8.67 14.42 -6.27
C ARG A 161 -7.83 14.07 -7.50
N GLU A 162 -6.51 14.24 -7.41
CA GLU A 162 -5.57 13.96 -8.49
C GLU A 162 -5.49 12.47 -8.80
N LEU A 163 -5.53 11.62 -7.78
CA LEU A 163 -5.62 10.17 -7.93
C LEU A 163 -6.92 9.77 -8.65
N GLY A 164 -8.04 10.41 -8.31
CA GLY A 164 -9.33 10.24 -8.98
C GLY A 164 -9.28 10.67 -10.45
N ALA A 165 -8.72 11.85 -10.75
CA ALA A 165 -8.61 12.35 -12.13
C ALA A 165 -7.76 11.41 -13.01
N HIS A 166 -6.64 10.91 -12.49
CA HIS A 166 -5.77 9.96 -13.20
C HIS A 166 -6.35 8.54 -13.30
N SER A 167 -7.37 8.21 -12.51
CA SER A 167 -8.10 6.95 -12.65
C SER A 167 -9.08 6.96 -13.84
N GLY A 168 -9.51 8.14 -14.29
CA GLY A 168 -10.43 8.34 -15.42
C GLY A 168 -9.78 8.54 -16.80
N ASP A 169 -8.48 8.86 -16.87
CA ASP A 169 -7.76 9.00 -18.14
C ASP A 169 -7.45 7.64 -18.78
N VAL A 170 -8.41 7.14 -19.58
CA VAL A 170 -8.36 5.86 -20.31
C VAL A 170 -7.95 6.03 -21.78
N HIS A 171 -7.25 7.11 -22.13
CA HIS A 171 -6.79 7.34 -23.51
C HIS A 171 -5.30 7.00 -23.69
N ALA A 172 -5.01 5.71 -23.88
CA ALA A 172 -3.82 5.24 -24.59
C ALA A 172 -4.13 3.91 -25.30
N HIS A 173 -4.34 4.03 -26.62
CA HIS A 173 -4.70 3.09 -27.68
C HIS A 173 -4.24 1.61 -27.57
N SER A 174 -5.15 0.63 -27.83
CA SER A 174 -5.00 -0.47 -28.83
C SER A 174 -6.05 -1.61 -28.64
N HIS A 175 -6.55 -2.13 -29.77
CA HIS A 175 -7.70 -3.01 -29.96
C HIS A 175 -7.68 -4.37 -29.21
N GLY A 176 -8.87 -4.83 -28.78
CA GLY A 176 -9.20 -6.22 -28.41
C GLY A 176 -8.66 -6.73 -27.06
N VAL A 177 -7.41 -6.41 -26.73
CA VAL A 177 -6.75 -6.61 -25.43
C VAL A 177 -7.25 -5.60 -24.38
N GLU A 178 -7.81 -4.49 -24.87
CA GLU A 178 -8.32 -3.33 -24.15
C GLU A 178 -9.43 -3.66 -23.13
N ALA A 179 -10.27 -4.69 -23.35
CA ALA A 179 -11.31 -5.07 -22.39
C ALA A 179 -10.72 -5.79 -21.16
N ARG A 180 -9.71 -6.66 -21.35
CA ARG A 180 -8.97 -7.28 -20.23
C ARG A 180 -8.05 -6.27 -19.53
N GLN A 181 -7.50 -5.31 -20.27
CA GLN A 181 -6.72 -4.20 -19.73
C GLN A 181 -7.58 -3.18 -18.98
N ARG A 182 -8.83 -2.93 -19.40
CA ARG A 182 -9.79 -2.07 -18.68
C ARG A 182 -10.11 -2.61 -17.28
N TYR A 183 -10.28 -3.93 -17.11
CA TYR A 183 -10.43 -4.53 -15.79
C TYR A 183 -9.11 -4.60 -14.99
N ALA A 184 -7.94 -4.67 -15.66
CA ALA A 184 -6.63 -4.86 -15.03
C ALA A 184 -5.91 -3.56 -14.63
N ALA A 185 -6.23 -2.42 -15.24
CA ALA A 185 -5.70 -1.11 -14.87
C ALA A 185 -6.50 -0.45 -13.72
N SER A 186 -7.67 -0.99 -13.42
CA SER A 186 -8.65 -0.35 -12.54
C SER A 186 -8.37 -0.63 -11.06
N GLY A 187 -8.12 -1.88 -10.65
CA GLY A 187 -8.07 -2.26 -9.22
C GLY A 187 -7.13 -1.43 -8.34
N ALA A 188 -5.83 -1.35 -8.66
CA ALA A 188 -4.87 -0.62 -7.83
C ALA A 188 -5.09 0.91 -7.89
N ARG A 189 -5.50 1.45 -9.05
CA ARG A 189 -5.75 2.88 -9.22
C ARG A 189 -7.06 3.30 -8.54
N GLU A 190 -8.11 2.48 -8.63
CA GLU A 190 -9.37 2.64 -7.91
C GLU A 190 -9.16 2.59 -6.40
N GLU A 191 -8.35 1.62 -5.93
CA GLU A 191 -7.92 1.58 -4.53
C GLU A 191 -7.26 2.91 -4.14
N GLY A 192 -6.27 3.39 -4.91
CA GLY A 192 -5.61 4.66 -4.65
C GLY A 192 -6.56 5.86 -4.64
N ALA A 193 -7.43 5.99 -5.65
CA ALA A 193 -8.41 7.06 -5.77
C ALA A 193 -9.40 7.12 -4.61
N ARG A 194 -9.71 5.97 -4.00
CA ARG A 194 -10.59 5.87 -2.82
C ARG A 194 -9.83 5.84 -1.49
N GLY A 195 -8.52 6.09 -1.51
CA GLY A 195 -7.69 6.09 -0.31
C GLY A 195 -7.50 4.71 0.32
N PHE A 196 -7.28 3.69 -0.52
CA PHE A 196 -6.98 2.30 -0.17
C PHE A 196 -7.98 1.65 0.80
N PRO A 197 -9.30 1.65 0.48
CA PRO A 197 -10.32 1.10 1.35
C PRO A 197 -10.06 -0.36 1.74
N SER A 198 -9.42 -1.16 0.89
CA SER A 198 -9.08 -2.55 1.22
C SER A 198 -7.96 -2.66 2.26
N VAL A 199 -7.02 -1.70 2.30
CA VAL A 199 -5.97 -1.67 3.33
C VAL A 199 -6.60 -1.36 4.70
N PHE A 200 -7.36 -0.27 4.78
CA PHE A 200 -7.90 0.25 6.04
C PHE A 200 -9.16 -0.49 6.53
N GLY A 201 -10.01 -0.95 5.61
CA GLY A 201 -11.30 -1.59 5.92
C GLY A 201 -11.30 -3.11 5.90
N VAL A 202 -10.29 -3.76 5.30
CA VAL A 202 -10.25 -5.23 5.16
C VAL A 202 -8.99 -5.83 5.76
N GLY A 203 -7.82 -5.48 5.22
CA GLY A 203 -6.55 -6.10 5.60
C GLY A 203 -6.12 -5.77 7.03
N LEU A 204 -6.06 -4.48 7.40
CA LEU A 204 -5.65 -4.06 8.74
C LEU A 204 -6.63 -4.54 9.83
N PRO A 205 -7.97 -4.47 9.64
CA PRO A 205 -8.91 -5.07 10.59
C PRO A 205 -8.76 -6.58 10.73
N ALA A 206 -8.52 -7.32 9.65
CA ALA A 206 -8.28 -8.77 9.72
C ALA A 206 -7.02 -9.10 10.52
N LEU A 207 -5.93 -8.39 10.26
CA LEU A 207 -4.68 -8.53 11.02
C LEU A 207 -4.90 -8.26 12.52
N ARG A 208 -5.54 -7.12 12.86
CA ARG A 208 -5.76 -6.73 14.25
C ARG A 208 -6.69 -7.69 14.98
N ARG A 209 -7.74 -8.20 14.34
CA ARG A 209 -8.62 -9.21 14.92
C ARG A 209 -7.87 -10.50 15.26
N ALA A 210 -7.00 -10.97 14.35
CA ALA A 210 -6.20 -12.16 14.61
C ALA A 210 -5.23 -11.96 15.78
N LEU A 211 -4.54 -10.80 15.84
CA LEU A 211 -3.66 -10.47 16.97
C LEU A 211 -4.44 -10.37 18.30
N ALA A 212 -5.60 -9.71 18.30
CA ALA A 212 -6.45 -9.61 19.49
C ALA A 212 -6.99 -10.97 19.97
N ALA A 213 -7.12 -11.95 19.05
CA ALA A 213 -7.45 -13.34 19.36
C ALA A 213 -6.23 -14.18 19.77
N GLY A 214 -5.09 -13.54 20.09
CA GLY A 214 -3.86 -14.19 20.54
C GLY A 214 -3.11 -14.97 19.46
N ARG A 215 -3.41 -14.75 18.17
CA ARG A 215 -2.63 -15.34 17.07
C ARG A 215 -1.26 -14.65 16.97
N ALA A 216 -0.24 -15.39 16.58
CA ALA A 216 1.06 -14.79 16.29
C ALA A 216 1.02 -13.95 15.00
N LEU A 217 2.05 -13.12 14.82
CA LEU A 217 2.08 -12.12 13.75
C LEU A 217 2.06 -12.73 12.34
N ARG A 218 2.63 -13.92 12.17
CA ARG A 218 2.61 -14.65 10.90
C ARG A 218 1.18 -15.02 10.52
N GLU A 219 0.45 -15.62 11.44
CA GLU A 219 -0.95 -16.01 11.31
C GLU A 219 -1.83 -14.80 11.01
N ALA A 220 -1.64 -13.71 11.75
CA ALA A 220 -2.39 -12.47 11.51
C ALA A 220 -2.16 -11.89 10.10
N ARG A 221 -0.94 -12.01 9.56
CA ARG A 221 -0.62 -11.62 8.17
C ARG A 221 -1.21 -12.58 7.14
N ILE A 222 -1.27 -13.89 7.43
CA ILE A 222 -1.98 -14.87 6.59
C ILE A 222 -3.47 -14.53 6.54
N ASP A 223 -4.11 -14.29 7.68
CA ASP A 223 -5.53 -13.91 7.74
C ASP A 223 -5.80 -12.63 6.93
N ALA A 224 -4.94 -11.62 7.06
CA ALA A 224 -5.04 -10.39 6.28
C ALA A 224 -4.89 -10.63 4.77
N LEU A 225 -3.93 -11.47 4.35
CA LEU A 225 -3.75 -11.82 2.95
C LEU A 225 -5.00 -12.50 2.38
N PHE A 226 -5.54 -13.49 3.10
CA PHE A 226 -6.74 -14.21 2.69
C PHE A 226 -7.97 -13.30 2.65
N ALA A 227 -8.11 -12.39 3.61
CA ALA A 227 -9.17 -11.38 3.60
C ALA A 227 -9.09 -10.48 2.36
N LEU A 228 -7.88 -10.01 2.01
CA LEU A 228 -7.65 -9.21 0.81
C LEU A 228 -7.98 -10.00 -0.47
N MET A 229 -7.48 -11.23 -0.60
CA MET A 229 -7.79 -12.11 -1.75
C MET A 229 -9.29 -12.39 -1.93
N ALA A 230 -10.05 -12.44 -0.82
CA ALA A 230 -11.50 -12.66 -0.85
C ALA A 230 -12.30 -11.41 -1.26
N HIS A 231 -11.71 -10.22 -1.11
CA HIS A 231 -12.38 -8.93 -1.26
C HIS A 231 -12.03 -8.22 -2.58
N ILE A 232 -10.75 -8.16 -2.95
CA ILE A 232 -10.31 -7.29 -4.04
C ILE A 232 -10.49 -7.91 -5.43
N SER A 233 -10.59 -7.05 -6.43
CA SER A 233 -10.43 -7.42 -7.84
C SER A 233 -8.95 -7.40 -8.21
N ASP A 234 -8.24 -8.51 -7.97
CA ASP A 234 -6.80 -8.60 -8.21
C ASP A 234 -6.47 -8.71 -9.70
N THR A 235 -5.93 -7.64 -10.25
CA THR A 235 -5.67 -7.49 -11.68
C THR A 235 -4.61 -8.45 -12.20
N ASN A 236 -3.66 -8.88 -11.36
CA ASN A 236 -2.68 -9.91 -11.70
C ASN A 236 -3.35 -11.27 -11.89
N VAL A 237 -4.35 -11.58 -11.06
CA VAL A 237 -5.13 -12.82 -11.19
C VAL A 237 -5.99 -12.77 -12.46
N TYR A 238 -6.66 -11.65 -12.73
CA TYR A 238 -7.45 -11.48 -13.96
C TYR A 238 -6.59 -11.60 -15.21
N HIS A 239 -5.38 -11.03 -15.22
CA HIS A 239 -4.46 -11.14 -16.34
C HIS A 239 -4.05 -12.59 -16.63
N ARG A 240 -3.78 -13.38 -15.57
CA ARG A 240 -3.25 -14.75 -15.71
C ARG A 240 -4.33 -15.81 -15.88
N GLY A 241 -5.45 -15.67 -15.18
CA GLY A 241 -6.51 -16.68 -15.11
C GLY A 241 -7.90 -16.22 -15.54
N GLY A 242 -8.04 -14.97 -16.01
CA GLY A 242 -9.34 -14.41 -16.38
C GLY A 242 -10.33 -14.34 -15.21
N SER A 243 -11.61 -14.20 -15.55
CA SER A 243 -12.70 -14.17 -14.56
C SER A 243 -12.82 -15.48 -13.78
N GLY A 244 -12.57 -16.62 -14.42
CA GLY A 244 -12.57 -17.94 -13.79
C GLY A 244 -11.49 -18.07 -12.71
N GLY A 245 -10.26 -17.67 -13.01
CA GLY A 245 -9.17 -17.63 -12.04
C GLY A 245 -9.45 -16.68 -10.87
N ALA A 246 -9.97 -15.47 -11.16
CA ALA A 246 -10.35 -14.52 -10.12
C ALA A 246 -11.47 -15.07 -9.20
N LEU A 247 -12.46 -15.75 -9.77
CA LEU A 247 -13.50 -16.42 -8.99
C LEU A 247 -12.93 -17.56 -8.14
N ALA A 248 -12.01 -18.36 -8.69
CA ALA A 248 -11.36 -19.45 -7.97
C ALA A 248 -10.56 -18.94 -6.77
N VAL A 249 -9.78 -17.87 -6.94
CA VAL A 249 -9.04 -17.21 -5.85
C VAL A 249 -9.99 -16.73 -4.76
N ARG A 250 -11.04 -15.96 -5.12
CA ARG A 250 -12.03 -15.48 -4.15
C ARG A 250 -12.73 -16.61 -3.41
N ARG A 251 -13.13 -17.67 -4.13
CA ARG A 251 -13.83 -18.83 -3.52
C ARG A 251 -12.94 -19.57 -2.54
N GLN A 252 -11.69 -19.87 -2.91
CA GLN A 252 -10.76 -20.55 -2.01
C GLN A 252 -10.43 -19.68 -0.80
N ALA A 253 -10.23 -18.37 -1.01
CA ALA A 253 -9.95 -17.45 0.09
C ALA A 253 -11.13 -17.36 1.08
N ARG A 254 -12.36 -17.23 0.57
CA ARG A 254 -13.58 -17.25 1.40
C ARG A 254 -13.75 -18.59 2.14
N ALA A 255 -13.46 -19.72 1.50
CA ALA A 255 -13.53 -21.03 2.14
C ALA A 255 -12.50 -21.18 3.26
N PHE A 256 -11.29 -20.62 3.10
CA PHE A 256 -10.29 -20.58 4.16
C PHE A 256 -10.79 -19.79 5.38
N ILE A 257 -11.35 -18.61 5.14
CA ILE A 257 -11.90 -17.72 6.18
C ILE A 257 -13.10 -18.37 6.88
N ALA A 258 -14.05 -18.91 6.11
CA ALA A 258 -15.27 -19.54 6.64
C ALA A 258 -14.99 -20.76 7.52
N ARG A 259 -13.83 -21.40 7.35
CA ARG A 259 -13.35 -22.51 8.20
C ARG A 259 -12.52 -22.04 9.39
N GLY A 260 -12.63 -20.78 9.78
CA GLY A 260 -11.92 -20.23 10.94
C GLY A 260 -10.51 -19.71 10.64
N ALA A 261 -10.14 -19.54 9.37
CA ALA A 261 -8.84 -18.99 8.96
C ALA A 261 -7.66 -19.68 9.69
N THR A 262 -6.72 -18.91 10.26
CA THR A 262 -5.60 -19.42 11.09
C THR A 262 -5.99 -19.86 12.51
N ALA A 263 -7.24 -19.67 12.92
CA ALA A 263 -7.72 -20.20 14.20
C ALA A 263 -7.97 -21.71 14.16
N ALA A 264 -8.19 -22.28 12.97
CA ALA A 264 -8.44 -23.69 12.80
C ALA A 264 -7.14 -24.52 12.78
N PRO A 265 -7.12 -25.72 13.38
CA PRO A 265 -5.89 -26.50 13.58
C PRO A 265 -5.22 -26.96 12.27
N ASP A 266 -5.98 -27.09 11.19
CA ASP A 266 -5.53 -27.56 9.88
C ASP A 266 -5.18 -26.41 8.91
N TRP A 267 -5.10 -25.16 9.40
CA TRP A 267 -5.00 -23.97 8.56
C TRP A 267 -3.78 -23.99 7.64
N GLU A 268 -2.62 -24.45 8.12
CA GLU A 268 -1.39 -24.48 7.33
C GLU A 268 -1.52 -25.42 6.13
N ALA A 269 -2.07 -26.61 6.35
CA ALA A 269 -2.29 -27.59 5.30
C ALA A 269 -3.24 -27.03 4.22
N ARG A 270 -4.29 -26.31 4.63
CA ARG A 270 -5.22 -25.65 3.71
C ARG A 270 -4.57 -24.48 2.96
N ALA A 271 -3.79 -23.64 3.63
CA ALA A 271 -3.08 -22.54 3.00
C ALA A 271 -2.04 -23.06 1.98
N LEU A 272 -1.32 -24.14 2.32
CA LEU A 272 -0.43 -24.85 1.40
C LEU A 272 -1.17 -25.47 0.21
N ALA A 273 -2.35 -26.06 0.44
CA ALA A 273 -3.18 -26.59 -0.64
C ALA A 273 -3.63 -25.49 -1.60
N SER A 274 -4.04 -24.33 -1.09
CA SER A 274 -4.32 -23.15 -1.91
C SER A 274 -3.09 -22.66 -2.65
N HIS A 275 -1.92 -22.65 -2.00
CA HIS A 275 -0.67 -22.31 -2.66
C HIS A 275 -0.37 -23.23 -3.84
N ARG A 276 -0.37 -24.55 -3.64
CA ARG A 276 -0.14 -25.53 -4.72
C ARG A 276 -1.18 -25.39 -5.85
N SER A 277 -2.45 -25.20 -5.50
CA SER A 277 -3.52 -25.00 -6.47
C SER A 277 -3.30 -23.75 -7.32
N PHE A 278 -2.92 -22.64 -6.70
CA PHE A 278 -2.69 -21.39 -7.41
C PHE A 278 -1.43 -21.47 -8.29
N SER A 279 -0.33 -22.02 -7.76
CA SER A 279 0.90 -22.25 -8.52
C SER A 279 0.67 -23.12 -9.75
N ALA A 280 -0.04 -24.25 -9.61
CA ALA A 280 -0.39 -25.13 -10.73
C ALA A 280 -1.28 -24.43 -11.78
N ALA A 281 -2.21 -23.59 -11.34
CA ALA A 281 -3.08 -22.80 -12.21
C ALA A 281 -2.46 -21.49 -12.71
N ARG A 282 -1.19 -21.21 -12.35
CA ARG A 282 -0.48 -19.95 -12.62
C ARG A 282 -1.23 -18.70 -12.14
N LEU A 283 -1.99 -18.80 -11.04
CA LEU A 283 -2.72 -17.68 -10.44
C LEU A 283 -1.82 -16.97 -9.42
N SER A 284 -1.62 -15.66 -9.59
CA SER A 284 -0.80 -14.86 -8.66
C SER A 284 -1.62 -13.69 -8.11
N PRO A 285 -2.08 -13.76 -6.85
CA PRO A 285 -2.72 -12.67 -6.11
C PRO A 285 -1.76 -11.51 -5.75
N GLY A 286 -1.09 -10.94 -6.77
CA GLY A 286 -0.05 -9.93 -6.57
C GLY A 286 -0.58 -8.61 -6.01
N GLY A 287 -1.80 -8.20 -6.41
CA GLY A 287 -2.43 -7.01 -5.84
C GLY A 287 -2.73 -7.20 -4.35
N ALA A 288 -3.20 -8.38 -3.94
CA ALA A 288 -3.43 -8.69 -2.53
C ALA A 288 -2.12 -8.67 -1.72
N ALA A 289 -1.01 -9.14 -2.30
CA ALA A 289 0.31 -9.07 -1.68
C ALA A 289 0.83 -7.63 -1.53
N ASP A 290 0.66 -6.78 -2.55
CA ASP A 290 1.02 -5.37 -2.49
C ASP A 290 0.28 -4.65 -1.34
N LEU A 291 -1.03 -4.89 -1.23
CA LEU A 291 -1.87 -4.33 -0.16
C LEU A 291 -1.56 -4.93 1.22
N LEU A 292 -1.23 -6.23 1.31
CA LEU A 292 -0.77 -6.83 2.55
C LEU A 292 0.49 -6.13 3.07
N GLY A 293 1.43 -5.80 2.20
CA GLY A 293 2.64 -5.10 2.64
C GLY A 293 2.39 -3.64 3.04
N ALA A 294 1.34 -2.99 2.50
CA ALA A 294 0.83 -1.73 3.01
C ALA A 294 0.21 -1.88 4.41
N VAL A 295 -0.55 -2.94 4.65
CA VAL A 295 -1.06 -3.30 5.99
C VAL A 295 0.08 -3.51 6.98
N CYS A 296 1.13 -4.25 6.59
CA CYS A 296 2.32 -4.47 7.43
C CYS A 296 3.06 -3.16 7.77
N LEU A 297 3.12 -2.22 6.82
CA LEU A 297 3.68 -0.88 7.06
C LEU A 297 2.87 -0.13 8.12
N LEU A 298 1.55 -0.05 7.95
CA LEU A 298 0.67 0.64 8.90
C LEU A 298 0.72 0.02 10.28
N GLN A 299 0.68 -1.31 10.39
CA GLN A 299 0.84 -2.02 11.66
C GLN A 299 2.14 -1.61 12.36
N SER A 300 3.26 -1.54 11.64
CA SER A 300 4.55 -1.18 12.23
C SER A 300 4.67 0.31 12.61
N VAL A 301 3.92 1.18 11.93
CA VAL A 301 3.94 2.64 12.16
C VAL A 301 2.99 3.03 13.30
N CYS A 302 1.78 2.46 13.32
CA CYS A 302 0.71 2.84 14.24
C CYS A 302 0.80 2.11 15.59
N ASP A 303 1.22 0.84 15.60
CA ASP A 303 1.19 0.01 16.80
C ASP A 303 2.57 -0.01 17.53
N GLY A 304 3.53 0.81 17.05
CA GLY A 304 4.93 0.73 17.44
C GLY A 304 5.65 -0.43 16.74
N ALA A 305 6.94 -0.27 16.42
CA ALA A 305 7.73 -1.41 15.99
C ALA A 305 7.90 -2.37 17.18
N PRO A 306 7.72 -3.70 17.02
CA PRO A 306 8.20 -4.64 18.02
C PRO A 306 9.71 -4.51 18.20
#